data_AF-A0A916LXK8-F1
#
_entry.id   AF-A0A916LXK8-F1
#
_cell.length_a   1.000
_cell.length_b   1.000
_cell.length_c   1.000
_cell.angle_alpha   90.00
_cell.angle_beta   90.00
_cell.angle_gamma   90.00
#
_symmetry.space_group_name_H-M   'P 1'
#
loop_
_entity.id
_entity.type
_entity.pdbx_description
1 polymer ?
#
loop_
_entity_poly.entity_id
_entity_poly.type
_entity_poly.pdbx_seq_one_letter_code
_entity_poly.pdbx_strand_id
1 'polypeptide(L)'
;MDNRRQFPTLGQPVVPLALSKVSGAPLTRCLVLATLLAALLTTAPFARAQQAELTLDVGRYVIEGDNPLSAADTEAVLAPFVGRGKALGDLEAASEALEKAIRGRGYSFHRVIVPAQKPEGGVVKLEVLRYTVGKVVVSGNEHFSAENVRQSLPSLKEGEPPNAAALGRDLGTANEHPSKRVAATFKEGDTPDTLDVELKVRDVAPVTTFVGVNNTGTGSTGYYRVTLGHQRTNLFDRDHTATVSYTTSPDYMNSLRQYGLFYQIPFYGYGGNLSLYYAKSDVNTGRIPQGGGFFDIAGGGEFYGARYTQSLARLGPYTHALAVGIDQKGFTNGSKFGVIRVNPDVATRPLTLRYQGRVEQEWGQFGGYIDYTR
;
A
#
# COMPACT_ATOMS: atom_id res chain seq x y z
N MET A 1 20.40 -29.12 -25.64
CA MET A 1 19.08 -29.69 -25.30
C MET A 1 18.35 -28.63 -24.51
N ASP A 2 17.63 -27.80 -25.26
CA ASP A 2 16.98 -26.55 -24.86
C ASP A 2 15.48 -26.83 -24.68
N ASN A 3 14.86 -26.38 -23.60
CA ASN A 3 13.44 -26.60 -23.34
C ASN A 3 12.79 -25.31 -22.83
N ARG A 4 12.54 -24.40 -23.78
CA ARG A 4 11.68 -23.22 -23.58
C ARG A 4 10.21 -23.65 -23.67
N ARG A 5 9.46 -23.48 -22.57
CA ARG A 5 8.00 -23.56 -22.59
C ARG A 5 7.42 -22.22 -23.02
N GLN A 6 6.77 -22.23 -24.19
CA GLN A 6 5.95 -21.14 -24.73
C GLN A 6 4.53 -21.18 -24.13
N PHE A 7 3.95 -19.99 -23.95
CA PHE A 7 2.53 -19.75 -23.68
C PHE A 7 1.65 -20.12 -24.88
N PRO A 8 0.36 -20.45 -24.69
CA PRO A 8 -0.64 -20.30 -25.75
C PRO A 8 -1.56 -19.10 -25.50
N THR A 9 -1.81 -18.34 -26.56
CA THR A 9 -2.87 -17.32 -26.68
C THR A 9 -3.98 -17.82 -27.60
N LEU A 10 -5.22 -17.54 -27.18
CA LEU A 10 -6.45 -17.25 -27.93
C LEU A 10 -6.95 -18.18 -29.06
N GLY A 11 -8.22 -18.59 -28.94
CA GLY A 11 -9.05 -19.04 -30.05
C GLY A 11 -10.50 -19.25 -29.64
N GLN A 12 -11.37 -18.25 -29.89
CA GLN A 12 -12.83 -18.41 -29.83
C GLN A 12 -13.33 -19.20 -31.05
N PRO A 13 -14.41 -19.99 -30.94
CA PRO A 13 -15.11 -20.50 -32.11
C PRO A 13 -16.31 -19.61 -32.50
N VAL A 14 -16.29 -19.16 -33.76
CA VAL A 14 -17.41 -18.57 -34.50
C VAL A 14 -18.24 -19.72 -35.09
N VAL A 15 -19.56 -19.72 -34.86
CA VAL A 15 -20.51 -20.66 -35.47
C VAL A 15 -21.11 -20.04 -36.73
N PRO A 16 -21.02 -20.66 -37.92
CA PRO A 16 -21.77 -20.21 -39.09
C PRO A 16 -23.13 -20.94 -39.19
N LEU A 17 -24.20 -20.15 -39.37
CA LEU A 17 -25.55 -20.63 -39.66
C LEU A 17 -25.65 -21.05 -41.14
N ALA A 18 -26.11 -22.28 -41.38
CA ALA A 18 -26.30 -22.82 -42.72
C ALA A 18 -27.57 -22.28 -43.40
N LEU A 19 -27.44 -21.84 -44.65
CA LEU A 19 -28.51 -21.57 -45.60
C LEU A 19 -28.89 -22.89 -46.32
N SER A 20 -30.18 -23.23 -46.34
CA SER A 20 -30.75 -24.18 -47.30
C SER A 20 -31.84 -23.49 -48.14
N LYS A 21 -31.81 -23.78 -49.45
CA LYS A 21 -32.66 -23.19 -50.49
C LYS A 21 -33.81 -24.14 -50.87
N VAL A 22 -35.01 -23.54 -50.94
CA VAL A 22 -35.99 -23.53 -52.06
C VAL A 22 -36.73 -24.81 -52.47
N SER A 23 -38.06 -24.77 -52.36
CA SER A 23 -39.07 -24.83 -53.46
C SER A 23 -40.46 -25.06 -52.82
N GLY A 24 -41.63 -24.62 -53.32
CA GLY A 24 -42.03 -24.01 -54.57
C GLY A 24 -43.37 -23.27 -54.39
N ALA A 25 -43.67 -22.36 -55.32
CA ALA A 25 -44.95 -21.66 -55.50
C ALA A 25 -45.97 -22.56 -56.24
N PRO A 26 -47.21 -22.14 -56.59
CA PRO A 26 -47.88 -20.85 -56.35
C PRO A 26 -49.32 -20.98 -55.82
N LEU A 27 -49.91 -19.93 -55.24
CA LEU A 27 -51.37 -19.69 -55.31
C LEU A 27 -51.69 -18.26 -54.90
N THR A 28 -51.77 -17.44 -55.93
CA THR A 28 -52.23 -16.06 -55.97
C THR A 28 -53.72 -15.99 -55.67
N ARG A 29 -54.16 -14.89 -55.04
CA ARG A 29 -55.55 -14.41 -54.86
C ARG A 29 -56.30 -14.98 -53.64
N CYS A 30 -56.15 -14.31 -52.49
CA CYS A 30 -57.28 -13.99 -51.59
C CYS A 30 -56.92 -13.16 -50.34
N LEU A 31 -55.65 -12.93 -50.00
CA LEU A 31 -55.30 -12.26 -48.73
C LEU A 31 -54.78 -10.81 -48.88
N VAL A 32 -55.36 -10.03 -49.80
CA VAL A 32 -55.08 -8.58 -49.92
C VAL A 32 -56.14 -7.72 -49.22
N LEU A 33 -57.23 -8.32 -48.71
CA LEU A 33 -58.29 -7.57 -48.02
C LEU A 33 -58.24 -7.62 -46.48
N ALA A 34 -57.42 -8.49 -45.88
CA ALA A 34 -57.27 -8.58 -44.41
C ALA A 34 -56.13 -7.70 -43.85
N THR A 35 -55.23 -7.22 -44.71
CA THR A 35 -54.09 -6.38 -44.32
C THR A 35 -54.38 -4.87 -44.36
N LEU A 36 -55.51 -4.44 -44.93
CA LEU A 36 -55.88 -3.02 -45.02
C LEU A 36 -56.78 -2.52 -43.89
N LEU A 37 -57.40 -3.41 -43.09
CA LEU A 37 -58.17 -3.03 -41.91
C LEU A 37 -57.39 -3.15 -40.59
N ALA A 38 -56.29 -3.90 -40.56
CA ALA A 38 -55.35 -3.95 -39.44
C ALA A 38 -54.29 -2.83 -39.48
N ALA A 39 -54.21 -2.08 -40.57
CA ALA A 39 -53.24 -0.99 -40.77
C ALA A 39 -53.79 0.42 -40.44
N LEU A 40 -55.07 0.55 -40.06
CA LEU A 40 -55.69 1.85 -39.73
C LEU A 40 -55.96 2.08 -38.23
N LEU A 41 -55.57 1.16 -37.34
CA LEU A 41 -55.74 1.31 -35.88
C LEU A 41 -54.43 1.44 -35.10
N THR A 42 -53.26 1.52 -35.77
CA THR A 42 -51.94 1.50 -35.12
C THR A 42 -51.18 2.83 -35.16
N THR A 43 -51.82 3.95 -35.48
CA THR A 43 -51.19 5.28 -35.41
C THR A 43 -52.00 6.26 -34.56
N ALA A 44 -52.42 5.83 -33.37
CA ALA A 44 -52.55 6.81 -32.29
C ALA A 44 -51.11 7.15 -31.86
N PRO A 45 -50.61 8.39 -32.06
CA PRO A 45 -49.41 8.80 -31.38
C PRO A 45 -49.76 8.74 -29.90
N PHE A 46 -49.17 7.80 -29.16
CA PHE A 46 -48.99 7.97 -27.74
C PHE A 46 -48.10 9.20 -27.61
N ALA A 47 -48.72 10.38 -27.55
CA ALA A 47 -48.11 11.54 -26.95
C ALA A 47 -47.79 11.09 -25.52
N ARG A 48 -46.55 10.64 -25.32
CA ARG A 48 -45.96 10.53 -24.00
C ARG A 48 -46.10 11.94 -23.46
N ALA A 49 -47.07 12.15 -22.58
CA ALA A 49 -47.16 13.37 -21.81
C ALA A 49 -45.80 13.46 -21.11
N GLN A 50 -44.93 14.28 -21.67
CA GLN A 50 -43.67 14.65 -21.07
C GLN A 50 -44.12 15.41 -19.84
N GLN A 51 -44.20 14.71 -18.70
CA GLN A 51 -44.38 15.36 -17.41
C GLN A 51 -43.33 16.45 -17.39
N ALA A 52 -43.77 17.70 -17.41
CA ALA A 52 -42.89 18.83 -17.37
C ALA A 52 -42.06 18.64 -16.10
N GLU A 53 -40.78 18.32 -16.29
CA GLU A 53 -39.85 18.15 -15.17
C GLU A 53 -39.88 19.45 -14.39
N LEU A 54 -40.10 19.35 -13.08
CA LEU A 54 -40.13 20.53 -12.23
C LEU A 54 -38.75 21.18 -12.32
N THR A 55 -38.68 22.35 -12.94
CA THR A 55 -37.42 23.07 -13.12
C THR A 55 -37.36 24.27 -12.19
N LEU A 56 -36.13 24.61 -11.79
CA LEU A 56 -35.84 25.75 -10.94
C LEU A 56 -34.72 26.61 -11.55
N ASP A 57 -34.75 27.90 -11.22
CA ASP A 57 -33.66 28.80 -11.57
C ASP A 57 -32.62 28.79 -10.43
N VAL A 58 -31.41 28.32 -10.73
CA VAL A 58 -30.29 28.30 -9.78
C VAL A 58 -29.45 29.55 -10.00
N GLY A 59 -29.43 30.45 -9.01
CA GLY A 59 -28.57 31.63 -8.96
C GLY A 59 -27.22 31.37 -8.33
N ARG A 60 -27.16 30.56 -7.26
CA ARG A 60 -25.89 30.12 -6.64
C ARG A 60 -26.05 28.86 -5.79
N TYR A 61 -24.93 28.19 -5.55
CA TYR A 61 -24.82 27.13 -4.57
C TYR A 61 -24.24 27.64 -3.24
N VAL A 62 -24.79 27.17 -2.13
CA VAL A 62 -24.24 27.37 -0.78
C VAL A 62 -23.78 26.02 -0.26
N ILE A 63 -22.53 25.94 0.19
CA ILE A 63 -21.95 24.71 0.70
C ILE A 63 -21.95 24.73 2.22
N GLU A 64 -22.57 23.72 2.83
CA GLU A 64 -22.55 23.46 4.27
C GLU A 64 -21.70 22.21 4.55
N GLY A 65 -21.12 22.10 5.76
CA GLY A 65 -20.30 20.95 6.15
C GLY A 65 -18.80 21.11 5.93
N ASP A 66 -18.07 19.98 5.87
CA ASP A 66 -16.59 19.93 5.83
C ASP A 66 -16.09 19.93 4.38
N ASN A 67 -16.14 21.07 3.71
CA ASN A 67 -15.60 21.23 2.36
C ASN A 67 -14.10 21.57 2.39
N PRO A 68 -13.21 20.69 1.92
CA PRO A 68 -11.77 20.94 1.91
C PRO A 68 -11.30 21.80 0.71
N LEU A 69 -12.17 22.10 -0.25
CA LEU A 69 -11.81 22.93 -1.41
C LEU A 69 -11.88 24.43 -1.07
N SER A 70 -11.07 25.23 -1.77
CA SER A 70 -11.19 26.69 -1.68
C SER A 70 -12.52 27.18 -2.26
N ALA A 71 -12.96 28.37 -1.87
CA ALA A 71 -14.16 28.98 -2.44
C ALA A 71 -14.07 29.13 -3.97
N ALA A 72 -12.93 29.58 -4.48
CA ALA A 72 -12.70 29.75 -5.91
C ALA A 72 -12.77 28.43 -6.69
N ASP A 73 -12.18 27.35 -6.15
CA ASP A 73 -12.26 26.03 -6.78
C ASP A 73 -13.67 25.45 -6.75
N THR A 74 -14.38 25.64 -5.63
CA THR A 74 -15.76 25.20 -5.46
C THR A 74 -16.68 25.89 -6.45
N GLU A 75 -16.56 27.21 -6.58
CA GLU A 75 -17.32 28.01 -7.57
C GLU A 75 -16.99 27.58 -9.00
N ALA A 76 -15.72 27.35 -9.32
CA ALA A 76 -15.32 26.91 -10.65
C ALA A 76 -15.93 25.55 -11.03
N VAL A 77 -16.03 24.61 -10.08
CA VAL A 77 -16.65 23.30 -10.30
C VAL A 77 -18.17 23.41 -10.49
N LEU A 78 -18.81 24.32 -9.74
CA LEU A 78 -20.27 24.46 -9.73
C LEU A 78 -20.82 25.41 -10.81
N ALA A 79 -19.96 26.25 -11.41
CA ALA A 79 -20.35 27.22 -12.44
C ALA A 79 -21.20 26.65 -13.59
N PRO A 80 -20.93 25.43 -14.13
CA PRO A 80 -21.75 24.85 -15.20
C PRO A 80 -23.20 24.53 -14.79
N PHE A 81 -23.46 24.42 -13.49
CA PHE A 81 -24.75 24.01 -12.94
C PHE A 81 -25.62 25.21 -12.50
N VAL A 82 -25.10 26.43 -12.60
CA VAL A 82 -25.85 27.67 -12.37
C VAL A 82 -26.63 28.06 -13.64
N GLY A 83 -27.85 28.59 -13.50
CA GLY A 83 -28.66 29.05 -14.60
C GLY A 83 -30.15 28.72 -14.47
N ARG A 84 -30.90 29.04 -15.52
CA ARG A 84 -32.35 28.80 -15.57
C ARG A 84 -32.70 27.38 -15.95
N GLY A 85 -33.89 26.94 -15.53
CA GLY A 85 -34.49 25.70 -16.03
C GLY A 85 -33.78 24.43 -15.59
N LYS A 86 -33.12 24.43 -14.43
CA LYS A 86 -32.40 23.27 -13.89
C LYS A 86 -33.37 22.29 -13.25
N ALA A 87 -33.28 21.02 -13.62
CA ALA A 87 -34.05 19.95 -13.02
C ALA A 87 -33.33 19.37 -11.79
N LEU A 88 -34.00 18.48 -11.05
CA LEU A 88 -33.37 17.77 -9.92
C LEU A 88 -32.08 17.05 -10.35
N GLY A 89 -32.07 16.41 -11.53
CA GLY A 89 -30.90 15.73 -12.07
C GLY A 89 -29.70 16.66 -12.30
N ASP A 90 -29.92 17.95 -12.58
CA ASP A 90 -28.83 18.93 -12.67
C ASP A 90 -28.21 19.23 -11.31
N LEU A 91 -29.03 19.24 -10.24
CA LEU A 91 -28.54 19.44 -8.87
C LEU A 91 -27.76 18.23 -8.37
N GLU A 92 -28.24 17.02 -8.70
CA GLU A 92 -27.53 15.77 -8.44
C GLU A 92 -26.19 15.75 -9.18
N ALA A 93 -26.17 16.11 -10.46
CA ALA A 93 -24.93 16.22 -11.24
C ALA A 93 -23.96 17.27 -10.67
N ALA A 94 -24.47 18.39 -10.13
CA ALA A 94 -23.65 19.38 -9.44
C ALA A 94 -23.01 18.81 -8.16
N SER A 95 -23.78 18.06 -7.37
CA SER A 95 -23.28 17.39 -6.17
C SER A 95 -22.20 16.34 -6.51
N GLU A 96 -22.42 15.52 -7.54
CA GLU A 96 -21.45 14.53 -8.01
C GLU A 96 -20.17 15.19 -8.55
N ALA A 97 -20.29 16.31 -9.27
CA ALA A 97 -19.14 17.05 -9.78
C ALA A 97 -18.28 17.61 -8.63
N LEU A 98 -18.92 18.17 -7.59
CA LEU A 98 -18.22 18.65 -6.40
C LEU A 98 -17.57 17.50 -5.63
N GLU A 99 -18.30 16.39 -5.42
CA GLU A 99 -17.77 15.19 -4.76
C GLU A 99 -16.54 14.66 -5.50
N LYS A 100 -16.63 14.55 -6.83
CA LYS A 100 -15.52 14.10 -7.68
C LYS A 100 -14.32 15.05 -7.58
N ALA A 101 -14.53 16.36 -7.54
CA ALA A 101 -13.46 17.33 -7.37
C ALA A 101 -12.77 17.21 -6.00
N ILE A 102 -13.55 17.05 -4.91
CA ILE A 102 -13.05 16.82 -3.55
C ILE A 102 -12.19 15.55 -3.53
N ARG A 103 -12.72 14.43 -4.02
CA ARG A 103 -12.00 13.15 -4.08
C ARG A 103 -10.74 13.22 -4.96
N GLY A 104 -10.82 13.93 -6.09
CA GLY A 104 -9.70 14.16 -7.01
C GLY A 104 -8.52 14.89 -6.36
N ARG A 105 -8.74 15.62 -5.26
CA ARG A 105 -7.68 16.27 -4.47
C ARG A 105 -7.16 15.42 -3.30
N GLY A 106 -7.53 14.15 -3.23
CA GLY A 106 -7.07 13.21 -2.21
C GLY A 106 -7.97 13.09 -0.97
N TYR A 107 -9.12 13.77 -0.98
CA TYR A 107 -10.11 13.71 0.10
C TYR A 107 -11.14 12.60 -0.15
N SER A 108 -10.67 11.36 -0.26
CA SER A 108 -11.45 10.20 -0.75
C SER A 108 -12.71 9.84 0.06
N PHE A 109 -12.81 10.29 1.30
CA PHE A 109 -13.87 9.90 2.25
C PHE A 109 -14.93 10.97 2.48
N HIS A 110 -15.20 11.79 1.46
CA HIS A 110 -16.28 12.76 1.47
C HIS A 110 -17.41 12.33 0.55
N ARG A 111 -18.62 12.78 0.90
CA ARG A 111 -19.84 12.69 0.11
C ARG A 111 -20.46 14.06 0.00
N VAL A 112 -21.04 14.38 -1.14
CA VAL A 112 -21.84 15.59 -1.31
C VAL A 112 -23.28 15.18 -1.54
N ILE A 113 -24.20 15.73 -0.75
CA ILE A 113 -25.63 15.46 -0.88
C ILE A 113 -26.40 16.75 -1.16
N VAL A 114 -27.55 16.59 -1.82
CA VAL A 114 -28.57 17.64 -1.93
C VAL A 114 -29.60 17.39 -0.84
N PRO A 115 -29.57 18.14 0.29
CA PRO A 115 -30.55 17.96 1.35
C PRO A 115 -31.95 18.36 0.88
N ALA A 116 -32.98 17.77 1.50
CA ALA A 116 -34.36 18.14 1.25
C ALA A 116 -34.58 19.62 1.62
N GLN A 117 -34.88 20.45 0.62
CA GLN A 117 -34.98 21.89 0.78
C GLN A 117 -36.02 22.48 -0.18
N LYS A 118 -36.50 23.68 0.14
CA LYS A 118 -37.28 24.50 -0.80
C LYS A 118 -36.34 25.59 -1.32
N PRO A 119 -35.89 25.55 -2.58
CA PRO A 119 -35.04 26.59 -3.12
C PRO A 119 -35.76 27.94 -3.08
N GLU A 120 -35.22 28.89 -2.34
CA GLU A 120 -35.74 30.26 -2.27
C GLU A 120 -34.71 31.22 -2.88
N GLY A 121 -35.17 32.17 -3.70
CA GLY A 121 -34.30 33.18 -4.32
C GLY A 121 -33.20 32.62 -5.22
N GLY A 122 -33.37 31.41 -5.75
CA GLY A 122 -32.38 30.72 -6.58
C GLY A 122 -31.15 30.23 -5.82
N VAL A 123 -31.22 30.09 -4.50
CA VAL A 123 -30.15 29.52 -3.69
C VAL A 123 -30.40 28.04 -3.48
N VAL A 124 -29.43 27.20 -3.85
CA VAL A 124 -29.46 25.76 -3.59
C VAL A 124 -28.34 25.40 -2.62
N LYS A 125 -28.66 24.65 -1.57
CA LYS A 125 -27.69 24.14 -0.61
C LYS A 125 -27.15 22.78 -1.04
N LEU A 126 -25.84 22.58 -0.91
CA LEU A 126 -25.21 21.27 -0.95
C LEU A 126 -24.53 21.03 0.40
N GLU A 127 -24.61 19.82 0.92
CA GLU A 127 -24.00 19.45 2.19
C GLU A 127 -22.83 18.49 1.92
N VAL A 128 -21.65 18.84 2.43
CA VAL A 128 -20.44 18.01 2.34
C VAL A 128 -20.27 17.26 3.65
N LEU A 129 -20.51 15.96 3.58
CA LEU A 129 -20.39 15.04 4.69
C LEU A 129 -19.07 14.28 4.61
N ARG A 130 -18.55 13.89 5.77
CA ARG A 130 -17.45 12.93 5.88
C ARG A 130 -17.98 11.60 6.36
N TYR A 131 -17.59 10.55 5.66
CA TYR A 131 -17.86 9.21 6.15
C TYR A 131 -17.15 8.98 7.47
N THR A 132 -17.81 8.25 8.37
CA THR A 132 -17.19 7.69 9.57
C THR A 132 -16.92 6.21 9.36
N VAL A 133 -15.87 5.66 9.96
CA VAL A 133 -15.62 4.23 9.88
C VAL A 133 -16.68 3.50 10.70
N GLY A 134 -17.46 2.63 10.07
CA GLY A 134 -18.46 1.80 10.74
C GLY A 134 -17.80 0.62 11.43
N LYS A 135 -17.51 -0.44 10.67
CA LYS A 135 -16.85 -1.65 11.15
C LYS A 135 -15.52 -1.90 10.45
N VAL A 136 -14.52 -2.36 11.18
CA VAL A 136 -13.26 -2.88 10.60
C VAL A 136 -13.19 -4.39 10.76
N VAL A 137 -13.17 -5.12 9.65
CA VAL A 137 -13.08 -6.58 9.59
C VAL A 137 -11.71 -6.98 9.06
N VAL A 138 -11.07 -7.97 9.69
CA VAL A 138 -9.81 -8.55 9.20
C VAL A 138 -10.10 -9.91 8.58
N SER A 139 -9.53 -10.17 7.41
CA SER A 139 -9.69 -11.44 6.70
C SER A 139 -8.34 -11.91 6.13
N GLY A 140 -8.16 -13.23 5.97
CA GLY A 140 -6.94 -13.83 5.39
C GLY A 140 -5.72 -13.87 6.33
N ASN A 141 -5.89 -13.52 7.60
CA ASN A 141 -4.84 -13.60 8.61
C ASN A 141 -4.80 -15.00 9.24
N GLU A 142 -3.84 -15.83 8.84
CA GLU A 142 -3.67 -17.19 9.37
C GLU A 142 -2.64 -17.24 10.50
N HIS A 143 -1.63 -16.37 10.45
CA HIS A 143 -0.49 -16.39 11.37
C HIS A 143 -0.37 -15.16 12.28
N PHE A 144 -1.20 -14.14 12.05
CA PHE A 144 -1.25 -12.90 12.82
C PHE A 144 -2.67 -12.71 13.33
N SER A 145 -2.82 -12.24 14.57
CA SER A 145 -4.18 -11.98 15.09
C SER A 145 -4.82 -10.79 14.39
N ALA A 146 -6.16 -10.72 14.42
CA ALA A 146 -6.88 -9.56 13.93
C ALA A 146 -6.46 -8.28 14.69
N GLU A 147 -6.17 -8.40 15.99
CA GLU A 147 -5.72 -7.27 16.81
C GLU A 147 -4.35 -6.76 16.37
N ASN A 148 -3.39 -7.67 16.12
CA ASN A 148 -2.09 -7.31 15.57
C ASN A 148 -2.21 -6.56 14.24
N VAL A 149 -3.09 -7.02 13.34
CA VAL A 149 -3.33 -6.36 12.05
C VAL A 149 -3.92 -4.96 12.27
N ARG A 150 -4.89 -4.81 13.17
CA ARG A 150 -5.47 -3.50 13.52
C ARG A 150 -4.45 -2.55 14.15
N GLN A 151 -3.58 -3.05 15.01
CA GLN A 151 -2.50 -2.26 15.62
C GLN A 151 -1.49 -1.73 14.60
N SER A 152 -1.36 -2.38 13.44
CA SER A 152 -0.53 -1.86 12.34
C SER A 152 -1.13 -0.63 11.64
N LEU A 153 -2.42 -0.34 11.87
CA LEU A 153 -3.18 0.76 11.24
C LEU A 153 -3.87 1.67 12.26
N PRO A 154 -3.13 2.33 13.18
CA PRO A 154 -3.73 3.11 14.28
C PRO A 154 -4.52 4.35 13.84
N SER A 155 -4.36 4.83 12.59
CA SER A 155 -5.21 5.88 12.02
C SER A 155 -6.60 5.40 11.58
N LEU A 156 -6.83 4.09 11.52
CA LEU A 156 -8.12 3.50 11.17
C LEU A 156 -8.87 3.12 12.45
N LYS A 157 -9.83 3.97 12.86
CA LYS A 157 -10.62 3.77 14.07
C LYS A 157 -12.10 3.85 13.77
N GLU A 158 -12.85 2.90 14.31
CA GLU A 158 -14.31 2.88 14.26
C GLU A 158 -14.88 4.12 14.96
N GLY A 159 -15.90 4.74 14.36
CA GLY A 159 -16.53 5.97 14.82
C GLY A 159 -15.80 7.27 14.42
N GLU A 160 -14.57 7.20 13.90
CA GLU A 160 -13.82 8.38 13.46
C GLU A 160 -13.82 8.49 11.92
N PRO A 161 -13.78 9.71 11.35
CA PRO A 161 -13.58 9.89 9.92
C PRO A 161 -12.18 9.43 9.48
N PRO A 162 -12.06 8.56 8.46
CA PRO A 162 -10.76 8.08 8.03
C PRO A 162 -9.91 9.19 7.40
N ASN A 163 -8.62 9.15 7.67
CA ASN A 163 -7.64 10.06 7.07
C ASN A 163 -6.80 9.31 6.04
N ALA A 164 -7.03 9.59 4.76
CA ALA A 164 -6.37 8.89 3.66
C ALA A 164 -4.83 8.97 3.71
N ALA A 165 -4.28 10.13 4.08
CA ALA A 165 -2.84 10.31 4.16
C ALA A 165 -2.23 9.54 5.35
N ALA A 166 -2.90 9.54 6.50
CA ALA A 166 -2.46 8.79 7.67
C ALA A 166 -2.57 7.28 7.45
N LEU A 167 -3.67 6.82 6.87
CA LEU A 167 -3.86 5.42 6.54
C LEU A 167 -2.86 4.94 5.48
N GLY A 168 -2.57 5.76 4.47
CA GLY A 168 -1.55 5.45 3.47
C GLY A 168 -0.16 5.27 4.09
N ARG A 169 0.21 6.10 5.08
CA ARG A 169 1.46 5.96 5.83
C ARG A 169 1.50 4.69 6.67
N ASP A 170 0.41 4.39 7.37
CA ASP A 170 0.30 3.19 8.20
C ASP A 170 0.38 1.92 7.34
N LEU A 171 -0.37 1.86 6.24
CA LEU A 171 -0.29 0.77 5.26
C LEU A 171 1.11 0.64 4.65
N GLY A 172 1.78 1.75 4.37
CA GLY A 172 3.17 1.73 3.88
C GLY A 172 4.09 1.03 4.88
N THR A 173 4.03 1.43 6.15
CA THR A 173 4.85 0.87 7.24
C THR A 173 4.50 -0.59 7.51
N ALA A 174 3.21 -0.93 7.56
CA ALA A 174 2.74 -2.30 7.77
C ALA A 174 3.20 -3.26 6.66
N ASN A 175 3.30 -2.77 5.42
CA ASN A 175 3.70 -3.58 4.26
C ASN A 175 5.23 -3.66 4.05
N GLU A 176 6.04 -3.00 4.88
CA GLU A 176 7.47 -3.28 4.98
C GLU A 176 7.75 -4.62 5.68
N HIS A 177 6.74 -5.19 6.34
CA HIS A 177 6.85 -6.43 7.09
C HIS A 177 7.14 -7.64 6.15
N PRO A 178 8.14 -8.49 6.45
CA PRO A 178 8.57 -9.56 5.53
C PRO A 178 7.56 -10.70 5.37
N SER A 179 6.75 -10.98 6.40
CA SER A 179 5.84 -12.14 6.43
C SER A 179 4.36 -11.77 6.41
N LYS A 180 4.02 -10.50 6.19
CA LYS A 180 2.63 -10.02 6.23
C LYS A 180 2.45 -8.83 5.32
N ARG A 181 1.38 -8.85 4.52
CA ARG A 181 0.91 -7.71 3.74
C ARG A 181 -0.56 -7.44 4.01
N VAL A 182 -0.92 -6.17 4.12
CA VAL A 182 -2.27 -5.70 4.44
C VAL A 182 -2.75 -4.76 3.34
N ALA A 183 -3.96 -4.98 2.84
CA ALA A 183 -4.68 -4.08 1.96
C ALA A 183 -6.02 -3.70 2.58
N ALA A 184 -6.37 -2.42 2.52
CA ALA A 184 -7.66 -1.93 2.98
C ALA A 184 -8.62 -1.78 1.79
N THR A 185 -9.80 -2.39 1.89
CA THR A 185 -10.90 -2.18 0.93
C THR A 185 -12.09 -1.56 1.65
N PHE A 186 -12.68 -0.54 1.06
CA PHE A 186 -13.78 0.23 1.62
C PHE A 186 -15.07 -0.14 0.91
N LYS A 187 -16.15 -0.27 1.68
CA LYS A 187 -17.51 -0.45 1.18
C LYS A 187 -18.47 0.41 1.99
N GLU A 188 -19.64 0.70 1.43
CA GLU A 188 -20.72 1.34 2.17
C GLU A 188 -21.08 0.49 3.39
N GLY A 189 -21.20 1.14 4.56
CA GLY A 189 -21.55 0.48 5.81
C GLY A 189 -23.05 0.27 5.97
N ASP A 190 -23.44 -0.51 6.98
CA ASP A 190 -24.85 -0.79 7.27
C ASP A 190 -25.61 0.44 7.81
N THR A 191 -24.87 1.41 8.37
CA THR A 191 -25.41 2.67 8.87
C THR A 191 -25.21 3.82 7.87
N PRO A 192 -26.18 4.75 7.73
CA PRO A 192 -26.01 5.92 6.87
C PRO A 192 -24.73 6.70 7.18
N ASP A 193 -24.06 7.18 6.13
CA ASP A 193 -22.83 7.98 6.20
C ASP A 193 -21.67 7.29 6.92
N THR A 194 -21.66 5.95 6.89
CA THR A 194 -20.55 5.13 7.37
C THR A 194 -19.90 4.30 6.26
N LEU A 195 -18.62 4.00 6.44
CA LEU A 195 -17.85 3.09 5.60
C LEU A 195 -17.36 1.92 6.42
N ASP A 196 -17.65 0.72 5.95
CA ASP A 196 -17.04 -0.50 6.46
C ASP A 196 -15.71 -0.75 5.76
N VAL A 197 -14.73 -1.21 6.52
CA VAL A 197 -13.38 -1.49 6.03
C VAL A 197 -13.06 -2.95 6.21
N GLU A 198 -12.69 -3.60 5.12
CA GLU A 198 -12.11 -4.93 5.15
C GLU A 198 -10.58 -4.82 4.98
N LEU A 199 -9.85 -5.30 5.98
CA LEU A 199 -8.40 -5.45 5.96
C LEU A 199 -8.08 -6.86 5.47
N LYS A 200 -7.76 -6.95 4.18
CA LYS A 200 -7.34 -8.19 3.54
C LYS A 200 -5.86 -8.42 3.83
N VAL A 201 -5.58 -9.52 4.49
CA VAL A 201 -4.24 -9.93 4.89
C VAL A 201 -3.79 -11.06 4.00
N ARG A 202 -2.55 -10.97 3.55
CA ARG A 202 -1.80 -12.10 3.02
C ARG A 202 -0.57 -12.27 3.89
N ASP A 203 -0.56 -13.35 4.68
CA ASP A 203 0.57 -13.68 5.53
C ASP A 203 1.19 -15.03 5.18
N VAL A 204 2.36 -15.27 5.76
CA VAL A 204 3.06 -16.57 5.74
C VAL A 204 3.61 -16.81 7.14
N ALA A 205 4.00 -18.06 7.44
CA ALA A 205 4.54 -18.42 8.73
C ALA A 205 5.66 -17.44 9.17
N PRO A 206 5.54 -16.78 10.33
CA PRO A 206 6.43 -15.70 10.76
C PRO A 206 7.71 -16.26 11.38
N VAL A 207 8.15 -17.44 10.92
CA VAL A 207 9.33 -18.14 11.37
C VAL A 207 10.10 -18.60 10.15
N THR A 208 11.38 -18.27 10.09
CA THR A 208 12.26 -18.64 8.99
C THR A 208 13.56 -19.17 9.57
N THR A 209 13.94 -20.40 9.20
CA THR A 209 15.25 -20.96 9.50
C THR A 209 15.99 -21.13 8.18
N PHE A 210 17.23 -20.69 8.11
CA PHE A 210 17.99 -20.70 6.87
C PHE A 210 19.43 -21.15 7.10
N VAL A 211 20.00 -21.76 6.07
CA VAL A 211 21.42 -22.09 6.00
C VAL A 211 22.01 -21.40 4.77
N GLY A 212 23.10 -20.66 4.97
CA GLY A 212 23.83 -19.99 3.91
C GLY A 212 25.24 -20.55 3.77
N VAL A 213 25.73 -20.66 2.54
CA VAL A 213 27.12 -21.05 2.25
C VAL A 213 27.72 -20.04 1.29
N ASN A 214 28.94 -19.57 1.58
CA ASN A 214 29.69 -18.70 0.67
C ASN A 214 31.20 -18.99 0.76
N ASN A 215 31.97 -18.48 -0.20
CA ASN A 215 33.42 -18.66 -0.30
C ASN A 215 34.20 -17.36 -0.04
N THR A 216 33.67 -16.47 0.81
CA THR A 216 34.27 -15.14 1.07
C THR A 216 35.47 -15.18 2.03
N GLY A 217 35.87 -16.37 2.48
CA GLY A 217 36.96 -16.57 3.42
C GLY A 217 38.36 -16.49 2.78
N THR A 218 39.39 -16.81 3.57
CA THR A 218 40.80 -16.70 3.16
C THR A 218 41.54 -17.98 3.52
N GLY A 219 42.75 -18.17 2.97
CA GLY A 219 43.58 -19.34 3.29
C GLY A 219 43.88 -19.50 4.78
N SER A 220 44.01 -18.41 5.54
CA SER A 220 44.28 -18.43 6.98
C SER A 220 43.05 -18.69 7.87
N THR A 221 41.84 -18.60 7.31
CA THR A 221 40.59 -18.68 8.09
C THR A 221 39.57 -19.67 7.51
N GLY A 222 39.96 -20.44 6.50
CA GLY A 222 39.05 -21.25 5.68
C GLY A 222 38.37 -20.43 4.59
N TYR A 223 38.25 -21.00 3.39
CA TYR A 223 37.62 -20.36 2.26
C TYR A 223 36.09 -20.34 2.37
N TYR A 224 35.50 -21.41 2.89
CA TYR A 224 34.06 -21.56 3.02
C TYR A 224 33.54 -21.03 4.35
N ARG A 225 32.41 -20.32 4.31
CA ARG A 225 31.62 -19.91 5.48
C ARG A 225 30.24 -20.53 5.40
N VAL A 226 29.84 -21.16 6.49
CA VAL A 226 28.50 -21.72 6.68
C VAL A 226 27.80 -20.92 7.76
N THR A 227 26.63 -20.39 7.44
CA THR A 227 25.78 -19.62 8.34
C THR A 227 24.51 -20.40 8.63
N LEU A 228 24.18 -20.60 9.90
CA LEU A 228 22.86 -21.02 10.35
C LEU A 228 22.15 -19.81 10.93
N GLY A 229 20.93 -19.53 10.48
CA GLY A 229 20.11 -18.42 10.96
C GLY A 229 18.70 -18.84 11.32
N HIS A 230 18.14 -18.18 12.31
CA HIS A 230 16.75 -18.32 12.73
C HIS A 230 16.15 -16.94 12.93
N GLN A 231 14.99 -16.71 12.31
CA GLN A 231 14.27 -15.45 12.34
C GLN A 231 12.83 -15.69 12.76
N ARG A 232 12.32 -14.82 13.63
CA ARG A 232 10.90 -14.74 13.97
C ARG A 232 10.43 -13.31 13.76
N THR A 233 9.43 -13.11 12.92
CA THR A 233 8.96 -11.78 12.49
C THR A 233 7.71 -11.32 13.23
N ASN A 234 7.10 -12.20 14.03
CA ASN A 234 5.96 -11.85 14.87
C ASN A 234 6.22 -12.27 16.32
N LEU A 235 7.11 -11.55 17.00
CA LEU A 235 7.29 -11.70 18.44
C LEU A 235 6.19 -10.94 19.20
N PHE A 236 5.62 -11.59 20.21
CA PHE A 236 4.56 -11.06 21.07
C PHE A 236 3.28 -10.64 20.35
N ASP A 237 3.09 -11.11 19.12
CA ASP A 237 2.00 -10.68 18.25
C ASP A 237 2.01 -9.17 17.97
N ARG A 238 3.21 -8.58 17.83
CA ARG A 238 3.43 -7.13 17.65
C ARG A 238 4.34 -6.77 16.47
N ASP A 239 4.53 -7.68 15.51
CA ASP A 239 5.41 -7.48 14.34
C ASP A 239 6.88 -7.21 14.67
N HIS A 240 7.26 -7.47 15.92
CA HIS A 240 8.65 -7.41 16.34
C HIS A 240 9.41 -8.53 15.64
N THR A 241 10.51 -8.16 14.98
CA THR A 241 11.36 -9.12 14.28
C THR A 241 12.65 -9.36 15.05
N ALA A 242 12.94 -10.61 15.39
CA ALA A 242 14.24 -11.03 15.89
C ALA A 242 14.93 -11.95 14.90
N THR A 243 16.24 -11.82 14.76
CA THR A 243 17.09 -12.75 14.01
C THR A 243 18.30 -13.10 14.84
N VAL A 244 18.59 -14.40 14.93
CA VAL A 244 19.81 -14.94 15.51
C VAL A 244 20.54 -15.69 14.42
N SER A 245 21.84 -15.48 14.31
CA SER A 245 22.67 -16.20 13.34
C SER A 245 24.03 -16.58 13.91
N TYR A 246 24.54 -17.69 13.42
CA TYR A 246 25.86 -18.22 13.73
C TYR A 246 26.58 -18.57 12.43
N THR A 247 27.78 -18.05 12.25
CA THR A 247 28.62 -18.32 11.09
C THR A 247 29.95 -18.91 11.51
N THR A 248 30.38 -19.96 10.82
CA THR A 248 31.67 -20.62 11.05
C THR A 248 32.29 -21.13 9.74
N SER A 249 33.54 -21.55 9.80
CA SER A 249 34.21 -22.24 8.70
C SER A 249 34.41 -23.70 9.09
N PRO A 250 33.83 -24.68 8.35
CA PRO A 250 33.89 -26.10 8.72
C PRO A 250 35.31 -26.63 8.93
N ASP A 251 36.28 -26.14 8.15
CA ASP A 251 37.69 -26.56 8.26
C ASP A 251 38.44 -25.86 9.41
N TYR A 252 37.85 -24.82 10.02
CA TYR A 252 38.47 -23.94 11.02
C TYR A 252 37.48 -23.58 12.16
N MET A 253 36.63 -24.53 12.57
CA MET A 253 35.51 -24.26 13.50
C MET A 253 35.94 -23.65 14.85
N ASN A 254 37.15 -23.96 15.32
CA ASN A 254 37.69 -23.45 16.58
C ASN A 254 38.26 -22.02 16.46
N SER A 255 38.58 -21.59 15.24
CA SER A 255 39.27 -20.32 14.96
C SER A 255 38.37 -19.27 14.33
N LEU A 256 37.19 -19.66 13.80
CA LEU A 256 36.24 -18.74 13.18
C LEU A 256 34.83 -18.98 13.72
N ARG A 257 34.40 -18.07 14.59
CA ARG A 257 33.03 -18.01 15.10
C ARG A 257 32.52 -16.59 14.99
N GLN A 258 31.33 -16.46 14.42
CA GLN A 258 30.64 -15.18 14.32
C GLN A 258 29.20 -15.36 14.80
N TYR A 259 28.76 -14.45 15.65
CA TYR A 259 27.42 -14.44 16.22
C TYR A 259 26.73 -13.15 15.81
N GLY A 260 25.48 -13.27 15.35
CA GLY A 260 24.61 -12.15 15.01
C GLY A 260 23.33 -12.19 15.80
N LEU A 261 22.95 -11.05 16.37
CA LEU A 261 21.64 -10.79 16.93
C LEU A 261 21.09 -9.51 16.31
N PHE A 262 19.85 -9.56 15.86
CA PHE A 262 19.12 -8.41 15.33
C PHE A 262 17.73 -8.39 15.92
N TYR A 263 17.25 -7.20 16.26
CA TYR A 263 15.92 -6.98 16.79
C TYR A 263 15.31 -5.70 16.20
N GLN A 264 14.05 -5.75 15.79
CA GLN A 264 13.37 -4.64 15.14
C GLN A 264 11.99 -4.42 15.74
N ILE A 265 11.65 -3.16 15.99
CA ILE A 265 10.39 -2.70 16.58
C ILE A 265 9.76 -1.65 15.65
N PRO A 266 8.62 -1.96 15.00
CA PRO A 266 7.87 -0.98 14.23
C PRO A 266 7.07 -0.03 15.16
N PHE A 267 7.05 1.25 14.81
CA PHE A 267 6.23 2.29 15.45
C PHE A 267 5.20 2.82 14.45
N TYR A 268 4.05 2.15 14.39
CA TYR A 268 2.91 2.54 13.56
C TYR A 268 2.34 3.91 13.95
N GLY A 269 1.56 4.52 13.07
CA GLY A 269 1.01 5.87 13.28
C GLY A 269 2.01 6.97 12.93
N TYR A 270 3.28 6.80 13.30
CA TYR A 270 4.34 7.74 12.93
C TYR A 270 5.12 7.27 11.70
N GLY A 271 5.14 5.97 11.39
CA GLY A 271 5.99 5.42 10.32
C GLY A 271 7.44 5.28 10.76
N GLY A 272 7.66 5.00 12.04
CA GLY A 272 8.98 4.83 12.63
C GLY A 272 9.36 3.35 12.74
N ASN A 273 10.66 3.08 12.82
CA ASN A 273 11.18 1.74 13.03
C ASN A 273 12.51 1.82 13.80
N LEU A 274 12.62 1.10 14.92
CA LEU A 274 13.87 0.97 15.68
C LEU A 274 14.48 -0.40 15.44
N SER A 275 15.71 -0.42 14.97
CA SER A 275 16.53 -1.61 14.82
C SER A 275 17.66 -1.58 15.84
N LEU A 276 17.87 -2.71 16.51
CA LEU A 276 18.99 -2.97 17.41
C LEU A 276 19.77 -4.14 16.85
N TYR A 277 21.08 -4.09 16.97
CA TYR A 277 21.91 -5.21 16.56
C TYR A 277 23.09 -5.43 17.48
N TYR A 278 23.56 -6.67 17.51
CA TYR A 278 24.80 -7.09 18.12
C TYR A 278 25.48 -8.12 17.21
N ALA A 279 26.79 -7.99 17.05
CA ALA A 279 27.62 -8.87 16.28
C ALA A 279 28.95 -9.09 16.99
N LYS A 280 29.39 -10.34 17.06
CA LYS A 280 30.73 -10.71 17.55
C LYS A 280 31.45 -11.52 16.51
N SER A 281 32.73 -11.23 16.28
CA SER A 281 33.57 -11.92 15.31
C SER A 281 34.97 -12.11 15.85
N ASP A 282 35.52 -13.31 15.68
CA ASP A 282 36.93 -13.59 15.98
C ASP A 282 37.86 -13.33 14.76
N VAL A 283 37.30 -12.90 13.61
CA VAL A 283 38.04 -12.78 12.34
C VAL A 283 37.88 -11.43 11.64
N ASN A 284 38.85 -11.11 10.78
CA ASN A 284 39.02 -9.80 10.16
C ASN A 284 38.03 -9.48 9.02
N THR A 285 37.29 -10.45 8.50
CA THR A 285 36.30 -10.25 7.44
C THR A 285 35.09 -11.16 7.62
N GLY A 286 33.89 -10.68 7.27
CA GLY A 286 32.69 -11.52 7.20
C GLY A 286 31.41 -10.73 6.95
N ARG A 287 30.31 -11.46 6.75
CA ARG A 287 28.96 -10.91 6.65
C ARG A 287 28.03 -11.70 7.54
N ILE A 288 27.33 -11.00 8.44
CA ILE A 288 26.33 -11.60 9.32
C ILE A 288 24.95 -11.18 8.85
N PRO A 289 24.03 -12.12 8.58
CA PRO A 289 22.64 -11.78 8.30
C PRO A 289 21.98 -11.03 9.47
N GLN A 290 21.28 -9.95 9.17
CA GLN A 290 20.54 -9.15 10.14
C GLN A 290 19.18 -8.73 9.55
N GLY A 291 18.10 -9.32 10.05
CA GLY A 291 16.78 -9.18 9.44
C GLY A 291 16.80 -9.63 7.99
N GLY A 292 16.38 -8.76 7.07
CA GLY A 292 16.44 -8.98 5.62
C GLY A 292 17.76 -8.58 4.94
N GLY A 293 18.77 -8.15 5.70
CA GLY A 293 20.04 -7.63 5.18
C GLY A 293 21.26 -8.30 5.81
N PHE A 294 22.41 -7.62 5.74
CA PHE A 294 23.68 -8.09 6.28
C PHE A 294 24.43 -6.97 7.01
N PHE A 295 25.16 -7.34 8.05
CA PHE A 295 26.18 -6.52 8.69
C PHE A 295 27.56 -6.97 8.21
N ASP A 296 28.28 -6.07 7.54
CA ASP A 296 29.66 -6.29 7.11
C ASP A 296 30.62 -6.16 8.30
N ILE A 297 31.40 -7.20 8.55
CA ILE A 297 32.48 -7.22 9.54
C ILE A 297 33.80 -6.97 8.83
N ALA A 298 34.54 -5.97 9.32
CA ALA A 298 35.87 -5.60 8.83
C ALA A 298 36.96 -5.74 9.91
N GLY A 299 36.76 -6.62 10.90
CA GLY A 299 37.71 -6.83 11.99
C GLY A 299 37.22 -7.82 13.04
N GLY A 300 38.14 -8.50 13.71
CA GLY A 300 37.82 -9.21 14.95
C GLY A 300 37.37 -8.21 16.01
N GLY A 301 36.28 -8.50 16.72
CA GLY A 301 35.68 -7.55 17.63
C GLY A 301 34.23 -7.81 18.01
N GLU A 302 33.69 -6.85 18.76
CA GLU A 302 32.28 -6.77 19.16
C GLU A 302 31.68 -5.46 18.64
N PHE A 303 30.52 -5.59 18.01
CA PHE A 303 29.81 -4.50 17.36
C PHE A 303 28.37 -4.50 17.84
N TYR A 304 27.85 -3.36 18.23
CA TYR A 304 26.43 -3.23 18.52
C TYR A 304 25.96 -1.84 18.19
N GLY A 305 24.69 -1.68 17.89
CA GLY A 305 24.16 -0.38 17.51
C GLY A 305 22.66 -0.34 17.60
N ALA A 306 22.16 0.89 17.59
CA ALA A 306 20.76 1.20 17.53
C ALA A 306 20.52 2.18 16.38
N ARG A 307 19.49 1.93 15.58
CA ARG A 307 19.10 2.78 14.45
C ARG A 307 17.61 3.01 14.47
N TYR A 308 17.21 4.28 14.55
CA TYR A 308 15.84 4.70 14.35
C TYR A 308 15.67 5.23 12.93
N THR A 309 14.68 4.74 12.20
CA THR A 309 14.32 5.20 10.85
C THR A 309 12.89 5.72 10.88
N GLN A 310 12.69 6.90 10.33
CA GLN A 310 11.43 7.62 10.25
C GLN A 310 11.06 7.80 8.78
N SER A 311 10.04 7.07 8.32
CA SER A 311 9.46 7.27 6.99
C SER A 311 8.68 8.59 6.96
N LEU A 312 8.94 9.39 5.93
CA LEU A 312 8.34 10.72 5.77
C LEU A 312 7.16 10.64 4.79
N ALA A 313 6.34 11.70 4.76
CA ALA A 313 5.16 11.75 3.90
C ALA A 313 5.55 11.62 2.42
N ARG A 314 4.91 10.69 1.71
CA ARG A 314 5.18 10.45 0.29
C ARG A 314 4.85 11.69 -0.56
N LEU A 315 5.71 11.99 -1.53
CA LEU A 315 5.52 13.09 -2.48
C LEU A 315 5.31 12.51 -3.89
N GLY A 316 4.05 12.24 -4.25
CA GLY A 316 3.73 11.58 -5.51
C GLY A 316 4.41 10.19 -5.60
N PRO A 317 5.25 9.91 -6.62
CA PRO A 317 5.97 8.64 -6.72
C PRO A 317 7.18 8.53 -5.77
N TYR A 318 7.65 9.64 -5.17
CA TYR A 318 8.85 9.70 -4.33
C TYR A 318 8.57 9.29 -2.88
N THR A 319 9.29 8.30 -2.39
CA THR A 319 9.32 7.91 -0.96
C THR A 319 10.67 8.27 -0.35
N HIS A 320 10.66 8.68 0.91
CA HIS A 320 11.88 9.12 1.59
C HIS A 320 11.79 8.93 3.11
N ALA A 321 12.96 8.87 3.75
CA ALA A 321 13.09 8.62 5.16
C ALA A 321 14.32 9.32 5.74
N LEU A 322 14.26 9.60 7.04
CA LEU A 322 15.38 10.04 7.85
C LEU A 322 15.77 8.92 8.82
N ALA A 323 17.06 8.70 9.03
CA ALA A 323 17.53 7.73 10.01
C ALA A 323 18.64 8.30 10.88
N VAL A 324 18.58 7.98 12.17
CA VAL A 324 19.62 8.29 13.16
C VAL A 324 20.13 6.97 13.71
N GLY A 325 21.44 6.79 13.71
CA GLY A 325 22.11 5.59 14.21
C GLY A 325 23.24 5.91 15.16
N ILE A 326 23.38 5.12 16.22
CA ILE A 326 24.55 5.12 17.08
C ILE A 326 25.12 3.70 17.10
N ASP A 327 26.40 3.59 16.79
CA ASP A 327 27.10 2.31 16.81
C ASP A 327 28.24 2.33 17.83
N GLN A 328 28.49 1.19 18.45
CA GLN A 328 29.75 0.86 19.10
C GLN A 328 30.45 -0.18 18.24
N LYS A 329 31.70 0.09 17.87
CA LYS A 329 32.57 -0.89 17.21
C LYS A 329 33.83 -1.04 18.03
N GLY A 330 34.00 -2.16 18.71
CA GLY A 330 35.21 -2.51 19.45
C GLY A 330 36.01 -3.55 18.69
N PHE A 331 37.23 -3.22 18.30
CA PHE A 331 38.14 -4.08 17.54
C PHE A 331 39.21 -4.64 18.46
N THR A 332 39.39 -5.95 18.43
CA THR A 332 40.43 -6.65 19.18
C THR A 332 41.70 -6.79 18.34
N ASN A 333 42.82 -6.27 18.84
CA ASN A 333 44.10 -6.32 18.15
C ASN A 333 45.04 -7.30 18.88
N GLY A 334 45.33 -8.42 18.21
CA GLY A 334 46.09 -9.54 18.79
C GLY A 334 47.59 -9.56 18.48
N SER A 335 48.15 -8.53 17.82
CA SER A 335 49.55 -8.56 17.35
C SER A 335 50.53 -8.54 18.53
N LYS A 336 51.18 -9.67 18.79
CA LYS A 336 52.27 -9.81 19.77
C LYS A 336 53.61 -9.94 19.04
N PHE A 337 54.63 -9.23 19.52
CA PHE A 337 56.02 -9.45 19.12
C PHE A 337 56.80 -9.86 20.37
N GLY A 338 57.05 -11.17 20.52
CA GLY A 338 57.49 -11.74 21.80
C GLY A 338 56.42 -11.62 22.89
N VAL A 339 56.77 -11.11 24.06
CA VAL A 339 55.86 -10.87 25.21
C VAL A 339 55.10 -9.54 25.14
N ILE A 340 55.40 -8.67 24.16
CA ILE A 340 54.84 -7.32 24.08
C ILE A 340 53.65 -7.32 23.10
N ARG A 341 52.50 -6.78 23.55
CA ARG A 341 51.38 -6.42 22.65
C ARG A 341 51.76 -5.16 21.89
N VAL A 342 51.82 -5.26 20.56
CA VAL A 342 52.27 -4.16 19.67
C VAL A 342 51.13 -3.20 19.35
N ASN A 343 49.89 -3.70 19.27
CA ASN A 343 48.72 -2.87 18.97
C ASN A 343 47.66 -2.97 20.08
N PRO A 344 47.18 -1.85 20.62
CA PRO A 344 46.07 -1.84 21.57
C PRO A 344 44.74 -2.10 20.87
N ASP A 345 43.75 -2.55 21.63
CA ASP A 345 42.36 -2.65 21.19
C ASP A 345 41.81 -1.25 20.90
N VAL A 346 41.01 -1.09 19.84
CA VAL A 346 40.50 0.21 19.39
C VAL A 346 38.98 0.18 19.40
N ALA A 347 38.35 1.25 19.88
CA ALA A 347 36.90 1.38 19.85
C ALA A 347 36.47 2.68 19.17
N THR A 348 35.41 2.62 18.35
CA THR A 348 34.78 3.78 17.72
C THR A 348 33.31 3.84 18.08
N ARG A 349 32.77 5.06 18.18
CA ARG A 349 31.37 5.33 18.54
C ARG A 349 30.70 6.29 17.55
N PRO A 350 30.55 5.92 16.27
CA PRO A 350 30.00 6.85 15.29
C PRO A 350 28.53 7.17 15.59
N LEU A 351 28.20 8.45 15.48
CA LEU A 351 26.81 8.91 15.37
C LEU A 351 26.53 9.22 13.89
N THR A 352 25.54 8.55 13.32
CA THR A 352 25.18 8.68 11.90
C THR A 352 23.80 9.29 11.73
N LEU A 353 23.70 10.30 10.87
CA LEU A 353 22.45 10.84 10.34
C LEU A 353 22.39 10.54 8.84
N ARG A 354 21.34 9.84 8.41
CA ARG A 354 21.09 9.49 7.00
C ARG A 354 19.77 10.08 6.53
N TYR A 355 19.77 10.79 5.42
CA TYR A 355 18.57 11.02 4.62
C TYR A 355 18.61 10.11 3.40
N GLN A 356 17.50 9.44 3.08
CA GLN A 356 17.42 8.58 1.90
C GLN A 356 16.09 8.75 1.18
N GLY A 357 16.11 8.59 -0.14
CA GLY A 357 14.92 8.69 -0.97
C GLY A 357 14.98 7.77 -2.19
N ARG A 358 13.81 7.35 -2.66
CA ARG A 358 13.64 6.57 -3.89
C ARG A 358 12.41 7.00 -4.68
N VAL A 359 12.49 6.87 -5.99
CA VAL A 359 11.38 6.98 -6.93
C VAL A 359 11.25 5.64 -7.62
N GLU A 360 10.05 5.09 -7.65
CA GLU A 360 9.73 3.87 -8.38
C GLU A 360 8.93 4.22 -9.64
N GLN A 361 9.36 3.67 -10.77
CA GLN A 361 8.70 3.77 -12.08
C GLN A 361 8.42 2.38 -12.62
N GLU A 362 7.56 2.28 -13.63
CA GLU A 362 7.18 0.99 -14.24
C GLU A 362 8.38 0.19 -14.77
N TRP A 363 9.41 0.89 -15.23
CA TRP A 363 10.60 0.29 -15.82
C TRP A 363 11.79 0.18 -14.86
N GLY A 364 11.70 0.71 -13.63
CA GLY A 364 12.82 0.66 -12.69
C GLY A 364 12.68 1.53 -11.45
N GLN A 365 13.74 1.58 -10.63
CA GLN A 365 13.80 2.39 -9.42
C GLN A 365 15.07 3.24 -9.40
N PHE A 366 14.93 4.49 -8.97
CA PHE A 366 16.05 5.39 -8.69
C PHE A 366 16.07 5.70 -7.20
N GLY A 367 17.24 5.75 -6.60
CA GLY A 367 17.36 6.12 -5.20
C GLY A 367 18.76 6.61 -4.85
N GLY A 368 18.84 7.33 -3.75
CA GLY A 368 20.07 7.89 -3.24
C GLY A 368 19.96 8.19 -1.75
N TYR A 369 21.09 8.45 -1.11
CA TYR A 369 21.14 8.85 0.28
C TYR A 369 22.29 9.84 0.52
N ILE A 370 22.14 10.63 1.58
CA ILE A 370 23.16 11.52 2.12
C ILE A 370 23.42 11.09 3.55
N ASP A 371 24.68 10.85 3.88
CA ASP A 371 25.13 10.43 5.20
C ASP A 371 26.08 11.45 5.82
N TYR A 372 25.85 11.73 7.09
CA TYR A 372 26.78 12.42 7.95
C TYR A 372 27.12 11.52 9.13
N THR A 373 28.41 11.27 9.35
CA THR A 373 28.91 10.46 10.47
C THR A 373 29.93 11.27 11.26
N ARG A 374 29.76 11.32 12.59
CA ARG A 374 30.67 11.99 13.53
C ARG A 374 31.31 11.00 14.49
#